data_AF-A0AA96VSK8-F1
#
_entry.id   AF-A0AA96VSK8-F1
#
_cell.length_a   1.000
_cell.length_b   1.000
_cell.length_c   1.000
_cell.angle_alpha   90.00
_cell.angle_beta   90.00
_cell.angle_gamma   90.00
#
_symmetry.space_group_name_H-M   'P 1'
#
loop_
_entity.id
_entity.type
_entity.pdbx_description
1 polymer ?
#
loop_
_entity_poly.entity_id
_entity_poly.type
_entity_poly.pdbx_seq_one_letter_code
_entity_poly.pdbx_strand_id
1 'polypeptide(L)'
;MYLVQPTHRYQLERDIENATSNNHFWLKERFKEVLESDKDASRKCDYLGYSILNLDAKVHLLEEEIKELRHLKEHLTHAKSLALEVGAELFGEYGINKLEGAGISSITVYQALHAPKLTITVNNEAALIKAGFVKEVVDIAAIKEAYESGQYKKLIEEHCTVTFEVKEEPKRLKINKRRSSNNHTSISIQEEMAS
;
A
#
# COMPACT_ATOMS: atom_id res chain seq x y z
N MET A 1 -0.87 13.59 18.69
CA MET A 1 -0.99 13.17 17.28
C MET A 1 -1.01 14.44 16.45
N TYR A 2 0.15 14.91 16.00
CA TYR A 2 0.22 16.06 15.10
C TYR A 2 -0.22 15.58 13.73
N LEU A 3 -1.42 15.96 13.31
CA LEU A 3 -1.79 15.89 11.91
C LEU A 3 -0.74 16.72 11.17
N VAL A 4 0.06 16.09 10.32
CA VAL A 4 0.98 16.78 9.42
C VAL A 4 0.14 17.77 8.62
N GLN A 5 0.28 19.06 8.93
CA GLN A 5 -0.36 20.11 8.15
C GLN A 5 0.30 20.08 6.78
N PRO A 6 -0.44 19.84 5.68
CA PRO A 6 0.17 19.83 4.35
C PRO A 6 0.72 21.24 4.08
N THR A 7 2.05 21.35 4.06
CA THR A 7 2.73 22.58 3.71
C THR A 7 2.75 22.67 2.19
N HIS A 8 1.81 23.44 1.63
CA HIS A 8 1.77 23.63 0.19
C HIS A 8 2.76 24.71 -0.22
N ARG A 9 3.71 24.34 -1.08
CA ARG A 9 4.74 25.27 -1.58
C ARG A 9 4.24 26.14 -2.72
N TYR A 10 3.24 25.66 -3.47
CA TYR A 10 2.68 26.33 -4.64
C TYR A 10 1.15 26.36 -4.56
N GLN A 11 0.53 27.43 -5.06
CA GLN A 11 -0.93 27.51 -5.11
C GLN A 11 -1.53 26.42 -6.01
N LEU A 12 -0.87 26.16 -7.15
CA LEU A 12 -1.30 25.12 -8.09
C LEU A 12 -1.25 23.72 -7.47
N GLU A 13 -0.31 23.47 -6.55
CA GLU A 13 -0.25 22.20 -5.81
C GLU A 13 -1.54 21.97 -4.99
N ARG A 14 -2.05 23.01 -4.30
CA ARG A 14 -3.34 22.95 -3.61
C ARG A 14 -4.47 22.67 -4.59
N ASP A 15 -4.43 23.31 -5.75
CA ASP A 15 -5.49 23.17 -6.73
C ASP A 15 -5.53 21.74 -7.31
N ILE A 16 -4.36 21.14 -7.58
CA ILE A 16 -4.25 19.75 -8.03
C ILE A 16 -4.68 18.78 -6.92
N GLU A 17 -4.28 19.03 -5.67
CA GLU A 17 -4.63 18.18 -4.53
C GLU A 17 -6.15 18.13 -4.28
N ASN A 18 -6.87 19.22 -4.57
CA ASN A 18 -8.33 19.29 -4.46
C ASN A 18 -9.06 18.85 -5.76
N ALA A 19 -8.35 18.33 -6.76
CA ALA A 19 -8.96 17.89 -7.99
C ALA A 19 -9.84 16.64 -7.78
N THR A 20 -11.01 16.64 -8.40
CA THR A 20 -12.00 15.56 -8.39
C THR A 20 -12.58 15.41 -9.79
N SER A 21 -13.26 14.29 -10.06
CA SER A 21 -13.92 14.08 -11.37
C SER A 21 -14.93 15.19 -11.73
N ASN A 22 -15.50 15.86 -10.73
CA ASN A 22 -16.51 16.91 -10.91
C ASN A 22 -15.92 18.29 -11.23
N ASN A 23 -14.64 18.55 -10.89
CA ASN A 23 -14.01 19.87 -11.08
C ASN A 23 -12.91 19.86 -12.16
N HIS A 24 -12.93 18.88 -13.06
CA HIS A 24 -11.96 18.76 -14.15
C HIS A 24 -11.83 20.05 -14.99
N PHE A 25 -12.95 20.73 -15.28
CA PHE A 25 -12.92 22.01 -16.00
C PHE A 25 -12.12 23.08 -15.26
N TRP A 26 -12.32 23.19 -13.94
CA TRP A 26 -11.61 24.15 -13.12
C TRP A 26 -10.11 23.87 -13.07
N LEU A 27 -9.69 22.61 -12.94
CA LEU A 27 -8.27 22.24 -13.01
C LEU A 27 -7.66 22.60 -14.37
N LYS A 28 -8.41 22.41 -15.46
CA LYS A 28 -7.96 22.80 -16.80
C LYS A 28 -7.72 24.30 -16.90
N GLU A 29 -8.60 25.13 -16.34
CA GLU A 29 -8.39 26.58 -16.29
C GLU A 29 -7.15 26.96 -15.49
N ARG A 30 -6.88 26.31 -14.34
CA ARG A 30 -5.63 26.51 -13.59
C ARG A 30 -4.38 26.19 -14.40
N PHE A 31 -4.43 25.13 -15.21
CA PHE A 31 -3.31 24.80 -16.10
C PHE A 31 -3.14 25.85 -17.20
N LYS A 32 -4.24 26.36 -17.77
CA LYS A 32 -4.18 27.46 -18.75
C LYS A 32 -3.59 28.73 -18.15
N GLU A 33 -4.03 29.15 -16.96
CA GLU A 33 -3.48 30.33 -16.27
C GLU A 33 -1.94 30.28 -16.16
N VAL A 34 -1.40 29.09 -15.86
CA VAL A 34 0.05 28.89 -15.83
C VAL A 34 0.67 28.99 -17.22
N LEU A 35 0.10 28.32 -18.21
CA LEU A 35 0.62 28.27 -19.58
C LEU A 35 0.53 29.62 -20.30
N GLU A 36 -0.50 30.40 -20.02
CA GLU A 36 -0.78 31.71 -20.62
C GLU A 36 -0.11 32.87 -19.85
N SER A 37 0.47 32.61 -18.67
CA SER A 37 1.23 33.63 -17.94
C SER A 37 2.44 34.18 -18.72
N ASP A 38 2.90 35.39 -18.40
CA ASP A 38 4.05 36.03 -19.05
C ASP A 38 5.42 35.39 -18.70
N LYS A 39 5.42 34.28 -17.96
CA LYS A 39 6.65 33.57 -17.55
C LYS A 39 7.25 32.78 -18.72
N ASP A 40 8.56 32.57 -18.69
CA ASP A 40 9.24 31.72 -19.66
C ASP A 40 8.84 30.25 -19.52
N ALA A 41 9.07 29.48 -20.60
CA ALA A 41 8.69 28.08 -20.67
C ALA A 41 9.36 27.20 -19.58
N SER A 42 10.59 27.54 -19.17
CA SER A 42 11.28 26.79 -18.11
C SER A 42 10.58 26.98 -16.78
N ARG A 43 10.26 28.23 -16.41
CA ARG A 43 9.53 28.51 -15.15
C ARG A 43 8.14 27.90 -15.12
N LYS A 44 7.43 27.88 -16.26
CA LYS A 44 6.13 27.21 -16.39
C LYS A 44 6.26 25.70 -16.18
N CYS A 45 7.26 25.09 -16.82
CA CYS A 45 7.56 23.67 -16.69
C CYS A 45 7.90 23.30 -15.24
N ASP A 46 8.78 24.07 -14.59
CA ASP A 46 9.17 23.84 -13.19
C ASP A 46 7.97 23.98 -12.25
N TYR A 47 7.14 25.03 -12.42
CA TYR A 47 5.97 25.25 -11.57
C TYR A 47 4.93 24.11 -11.70
N LEU A 48 4.59 23.69 -12.92
CA LEU A 48 3.69 22.54 -13.16
C LEU A 48 4.30 21.25 -12.62
N GLY A 49 5.57 21.00 -12.96
CA GLY A 49 6.29 19.78 -12.60
C GLY A 49 6.40 19.61 -11.09
N TYR A 50 6.88 20.63 -10.37
CA TYR A 50 7.00 20.55 -8.91
C TYR A 50 5.64 20.49 -8.21
N SER A 51 4.62 21.20 -8.71
CA SER A 51 3.28 21.14 -8.13
C SER A 51 2.69 19.72 -8.18
N ILE A 52 2.95 18.95 -9.25
CA ILE A 52 2.50 17.56 -9.35
C ILE A 52 3.42 16.62 -8.56
N LEU A 53 4.74 16.75 -8.71
CA LEU A 53 5.72 15.87 -8.05
C LEU A 53 5.71 15.96 -6.52
N ASN A 54 5.28 17.10 -5.96
CA ASN A 54 5.12 17.23 -4.51
C ASN A 54 4.01 16.31 -3.97
N LEU A 55 2.99 15.98 -4.75
CA LEU A 55 1.96 15.02 -4.31
C LEU A 55 2.57 13.62 -4.15
N ASP A 56 3.44 13.19 -5.07
CA ASP A 56 4.16 11.92 -4.94
C ASP A 56 4.99 11.88 -3.65
N ALA A 57 5.66 13.00 -3.32
CA ALA A 57 6.44 13.11 -2.09
C ALA A 57 5.55 13.03 -0.83
N LYS A 58 4.36 13.65 -0.84
CA LYS A 58 3.38 13.53 0.25
C LYS A 58 2.85 12.11 0.39
N VAL A 59 2.55 11.43 -0.73
CA VAL A 59 2.11 10.03 -0.73
C VAL A 59 3.19 9.15 -0.11
N HIS A 60 4.46 9.31 -0.51
CA HIS A 60 5.56 8.55 0.07
C HIS A 60 5.72 8.79 1.58
N LEU A 61 5.54 10.02 2.06
CA LEU A 61 5.57 10.32 3.50
C LEU A 61 4.45 9.57 4.24
N LEU A 62 3.23 9.60 3.70
CA LEU A 62 2.09 8.89 4.26
C LEU A 62 2.30 7.37 4.26
N GLU A 63 2.94 6.82 3.24
CA GLU A 63 3.28 5.40 3.18
C GLU A 63 4.24 4.99 4.32
N GLU A 64 5.26 5.79 4.61
CA GLU A 64 6.16 5.57 5.75
C GLU A 64 5.41 5.71 7.09
N GLU A 65 4.57 6.72 7.27
CA GLU A 65 3.74 6.86 8.48
C GLU A 65 2.80 5.66 8.67
N ILE A 66 2.17 5.17 7.59
CA ILE A 66 1.31 3.97 7.64
C ILE A 66 2.11 2.75 8.08
N LYS A 67 3.34 2.60 7.60
CA LYS A 67 4.22 1.50 7.98
C LYS A 67 4.56 1.56 9.48
N GLU A 68 4.89 2.73 10.00
CA GLU A 68 5.14 2.92 11.43
C GLU A 68 3.88 2.63 12.28
N LEU A 69 2.72 3.11 11.85
CA LEU A 69 1.45 2.87 12.54
C LEU A 69 1.08 1.38 12.56
N ARG A 70 1.36 0.65 11.47
CA ARG A 70 1.16 -0.82 11.42
C ARG A 70 2.09 -1.53 12.40
N HIS A 71 3.37 -1.17 12.42
CA HIS A 71 4.33 -1.73 13.37
C HIS A 71 3.91 -1.44 14.82
N LEU A 72 3.48 -0.22 15.14
CA LEU A 72 3.00 0.14 16.47
C LEU A 72 1.75 -0.67 16.86
N LYS A 73 0.81 -0.85 15.93
CA LYS A 73 -0.37 -1.68 16.14
C LYS A 73 0.03 -3.12 16.47
N GLU A 74 0.93 -3.72 15.69
CA GLU A 74 1.42 -5.08 15.89
C GLU A 74 2.08 -5.22 17.28
N HIS A 75 2.98 -4.31 17.62
CA HIS A 75 3.63 -4.27 18.93
C HIS A 75 2.62 -4.22 20.08
N LEU A 76 1.62 -3.32 20.01
CA LEU A 76 0.59 -3.21 21.05
C LEU A 76 -0.28 -4.46 21.14
N THR A 77 -0.63 -5.08 20.01
CA THR A 77 -1.40 -6.34 20.01
C THR A 77 -0.60 -7.49 20.61
N HIS A 78 0.69 -7.58 20.31
CA HIS A 78 1.58 -8.60 20.86
C HIS A 78 1.78 -8.40 22.37
N ALA A 79 2.11 -7.17 22.80
CA ALA A 79 2.28 -6.84 24.21
C ALA A 79 1.01 -7.13 25.03
N LYS A 80 -0.17 -6.82 24.49
CA LYS A 80 -1.44 -7.18 25.14
C LYS A 80 -1.62 -8.69 25.27
N SER A 81 -1.33 -9.45 24.20
CA SER A 81 -1.42 -10.91 24.23
C SER A 81 -0.49 -11.51 25.28
N LEU A 82 0.77 -11.05 25.30
CA LEU A 82 1.77 -11.50 26.26
C LEU A 82 1.36 -11.16 27.70
N ALA A 83 0.83 -9.96 27.94
CA ALA A 83 0.35 -9.57 29.27
C ALA A 83 -0.81 -10.46 29.76
N LEU A 84 -1.70 -10.89 28.86
CA LEU A 84 -2.79 -11.81 29.21
C LEU A 84 -2.27 -13.22 29.51
N GLU A 85 -1.28 -13.71 28.75
CA GLU A 85 -0.66 -15.01 28.95
C GLU A 85 0.11 -15.08 30.28
N VAL A 86 1.02 -14.14 30.51
CA VAL A 86 1.79 -14.03 31.76
C VAL A 86 0.85 -13.80 32.95
N GLY A 87 -0.19 -12.99 32.78
CA GLY A 87 -1.19 -12.76 33.82
C GLY A 87 -1.97 -14.04 34.18
N ALA A 88 -2.33 -14.86 33.20
CA ALA A 88 -3.01 -16.13 33.42
C ALA A 88 -2.11 -17.16 34.12
N GLU A 89 -0.83 -17.25 33.72
CA GLU A 89 0.17 -18.11 34.38
C GLU A 89 0.32 -17.72 35.85
N LEU A 90 0.58 -16.44 36.12
CA LEU A 90 0.75 -15.93 37.48
C LEU A 90 -0.50 -16.14 38.34
N PHE A 91 -1.70 -15.87 37.81
CA PHE A 91 -2.93 -16.10 38.55
C PHE A 91 -3.11 -17.58 38.89
N GLY A 92 -2.70 -18.49 37.99
CA GLY A 92 -2.64 -19.93 38.25
C GLY A 92 -1.71 -20.28 39.42
N GLU A 93 -0.51 -19.71 39.48
CA GLU A 93 0.45 -19.91 40.58
C GLU A 93 -0.11 -19.45 41.94
N TYR A 94 -0.84 -18.33 41.96
CA TYR A 94 -1.50 -17.82 43.17
C TYR A 94 -2.85 -18.50 43.49
N GLY A 95 -3.33 -19.41 42.64
CA GLY A 95 -4.65 -20.05 42.80
C GLY A 95 -5.84 -19.11 42.63
N ILE A 96 -5.66 -17.99 41.90
CA ILE A 96 -6.68 -16.97 41.67
C ILE A 96 -7.43 -17.27 40.37
N ASN A 97 -8.70 -17.67 40.46
CA ASN A 97 -9.52 -17.93 39.27
C ASN A 97 -10.25 -16.67 38.74
N LYS A 98 -10.56 -15.71 39.63
CA LYS A 98 -11.29 -14.48 39.30
C LYS A 98 -10.93 -13.35 40.26
N LEU A 99 -10.78 -12.14 39.73
CA LEU A 99 -10.71 -10.89 40.49
C LEU A 99 -11.87 -9.98 40.09
N GLU A 100 -12.46 -9.28 41.05
CA GLU A 100 -13.52 -8.30 40.83
C GLU A 100 -12.99 -6.88 41.05
N GLY A 101 -13.53 -5.92 40.29
CA GLY A 101 -13.08 -4.53 40.32
C GLY A 101 -14.23 -3.54 40.34
N ALA A 102 -13.92 -2.30 40.73
CA ALA A 102 -14.89 -1.20 40.78
C ALA A 102 -15.11 -0.52 39.42
N GLY A 103 -14.07 -0.41 38.58
CA GLY A 103 -14.14 0.15 37.22
C GLY A 103 -14.14 -0.89 36.09
N ILE A 104 -13.68 -2.11 36.38
CA ILE A 104 -13.72 -3.28 35.48
C ILE A 104 -14.46 -4.37 36.24
N SER A 105 -15.51 -4.95 35.64
CA SER A 105 -16.38 -5.90 36.34
C SER A 105 -15.63 -7.11 36.89
N SER A 106 -14.74 -7.72 36.08
CA SER A 106 -13.83 -8.76 36.56
C SER A 106 -12.72 -9.09 35.57
N ILE A 107 -11.67 -9.75 36.08
CA ILE A 107 -10.66 -10.49 35.33
C ILE A 107 -10.82 -11.97 35.69
N THR A 108 -11.02 -12.84 34.70
CA THR A 108 -11.23 -14.28 34.91
C THR A 108 -10.21 -15.07 34.11
N VAL A 109 -9.61 -16.09 34.71
CA VAL A 109 -8.70 -17.01 34.02
C VAL A 109 -9.53 -18.09 33.33
N TYR A 110 -9.37 -18.22 32.01
CA TYR A 110 -10.00 -19.30 31.26
C TYR A 110 -9.10 -20.53 31.26
N GLN A 111 -9.69 -21.71 31.44
CA GLN A 111 -8.99 -22.97 31.25
C GLN A 111 -8.83 -23.24 29.76
N ALA A 112 -7.67 -23.78 29.35
CA ALA A 112 -7.40 -24.08 27.96
C ALA A 112 -8.41 -25.11 27.42
N LEU A 113 -9.19 -24.73 26.40
CA LEU A 113 -9.98 -25.68 25.63
C LEU A 113 -9.04 -26.43 24.67
N HIS A 114 -8.81 -27.72 24.93
CA HIS A 114 -8.13 -28.60 23.99
C HIS A 114 -9.08 -29.01 22.85
N ALA A 115 -9.32 -28.10 21.91
CA ALA A 115 -9.96 -28.46 20.65
C ALA A 115 -8.92 -29.12 19.72
N PRO A 116 -9.10 -30.38 19.29
CA PRO A 116 -8.15 -31.04 18.39
C PRO A 116 -8.18 -30.35 17.02
N LYS A 117 -7.12 -29.59 16.70
CA LYS A 117 -6.93 -29.00 15.38
C LYS A 117 -6.14 -29.98 14.51
N LEU A 118 -6.83 -30.67 13.60
CA LEU A 118 -6.19 -31.51 12.59
C LEU A 118 -5.39 -30.62 11.63
N THR A 119 -4.07 -30.70 11.72
CA THR A 119 -3.16 -29.99 10.80
C THR A 119 -2.55 -31.03 9.88
N ILE A 120 -2.98 -31.07 8.62
CA ILE A 120 -2.46 -32.00 7.62
C ILE A 120 -1.31 -31.29 6.90
N THR A 121 -0.11 -31.84 7.03
CA THR A 121 1.06 -31.43 6.24
C THR A 121 1.26 -32.44 5.11
N VAL A 122 1.38 -31.94 3.89
CA VAL A 122 1.59 -32.78 2.71
C VAL A 122 3.08 -32.99 2.51
N ASN A 123 3.56 -34.20 2.81
CA ASN A 123 4.98 -34.54 2.64
C ASN A 123 5.28 -35.13 1.25
N ASN A 124 4.27 -35.67 0.56
CA ASN A 124 4.42 -36.28 -0.75
C ASN A 124 3.23 -35.93 -1.66
N GLU A 125 3.37 -34.83 -2.38
CA GLU A 125 2.35 -34.32 -3.30
C GLU A 125 2.05 -35.32 -4.44
N ALA A 126 3.07 -35.98 -4.99
CA ALA A 126 2.93 -36.86 -6.14
C ALA A 126 2.05 -38.10 -5.86
N ALA A 127 2.13 -38.66 -4.65
CA ALA A 127 1.28 -39.78 -4.25
C ALA A 127 -0.18 -39.34 -4.05
N LEU A 128 -0.40 -38.14 -3.49
CA LEU A 128 -1.74 -37.60 -3.27
C LEU A 128 -2.42 -37.16 -4.57
N ILE A 129 -1.64 -36.62 -5.51
CA ILE A 129 -2.10 -36.31 -6.88
C ILE A 129 -2.59 -37.59 -7.57
N LYS A 130 -1.79 -38.67 -7.53
CA LYS A 130 -2.18 -39.98 -8.08
C LYS A 130 -3.38 -40.61 -7.36
N ALA A 131 -3.53 -40.35 -6.07
CA ALA A 131 -4.65 -40.81 -5.26
C ALA A 131 -5.94 -40.00 -5.46
N GLY A 132 -5.91 -38.95 -6.29
CA GLY A 132 -7.10 -38.18 -6.68
C GLY A 132 -7.45 -37.01 -5.76
N PHE A 133 -6.54 -36.58 -4.87
CA PHE A 133 -6.72 -35.38 -4.05
C PHE A 133 -6.37 -34.11 -4.85
N VAL A 134 -6.98 -33.94 -6.03
CA VAL A 134 -6.73 -32.83 -6.96
C VAL A 134 -8.04 -32.23 -7.42
N LYS A 135 -8.05 -30.92 -7.65
CA LYS A 135 -9.15 -30.19 -8.30
C LYS A 135 -8.76 -29.92 -9.75
N GLU A 136 -9.48 -30.51 -10.70
CA GLU A 136 -9.31 -30.22 -12.13
C GLU A 136 -9.86 -28.82 -12.43
N VAL A 137 -8.97 -27.91 -12.81
CA VAL A 137 -9.31 -26.55 -13.22
C VAL A 137 -8.69 -26.31 -14.59
N VAL A 138 -9.48 -25.71 -15.47
CA VAL A 138 -9.04 -25.37 -16.83
C VAL A 138 -7.95 -24.31 -16.77
N ASP A 139 -6.86 -24.54 -17.49
CA ASP A 139 -5.76 -23.58 -17.59
C ASP A 139 -6.06 -22.50 -18.65
N ILE A 140 -6.52 -21.34 -18.16
CA ILE A 140 -6.87 -20.19 -18.98
C ILE A 140 -5.62 -19.58 -19.65
N ALA A 141 -4.44 -19.68 -19.02
CA ALA A 141 -3.21 -19.13 -19.56
C ALA A 141 -2.75 -19.94 -20.79
N ALA A 142 -2.76 -21.28 -20.67
CA ALA A 142 -2.45 -22.16 -21.79
C ALA A 142 -3.41 -22.00 -22.97
N ILE A 143 -4.71 -21.80 -22.71
CA ILE A 143 -5.72 -21.53 -23.75
C ILE A 143 -5.42 -20.20 -24.45
N LYS A 144 -5.05 -19.16 -23.70
CA LYS A 144 -4.71 -17.85 -24.26
C LYS A 144 -3.47 -17.93 -25.15
N GLU A 145 -2.42 -18.60 -24.72
CA GLU A 145 -1.20 -18.81 -25.50
C GLU A 145 -1.46 -19.65 -26.77
N ALA A 146 -2.27 -20.71 -26.67
CA ALA A 146 -2.69 -21.51 -27.83
C ALA A 146 -3.48 -20.66 -28.85
N TYR A 147 -4.41 -19.83 -28.36
CA TYR A 147 -5.20 -18.94 -29.19
C TYR A 147 -4.34 -17.88 -29.90
N GLU A 148 -3.40 -17.26 -29.18
CA GLU A 148 -2.46 -16.25 -29.72
C GLU A 148 -1.46 -16.86 -30.74
N SER A 149 -0.95 -18.06 -30.46
CA SER A 149 -0.04 -18.79 -31.36
C SER A 149 -0.73 -19.41 -32.59
N GLY A 150 -2.06 -19.39 -32.64
CA GLY A 150 -2.84 -19.93 -33.76
C GLY A 150 -3.15 -21.42 -33.68
N GLN A 151 -2.73 -22.10 -32.61
CA GLN A 151 -3.03 -23.51 -32.38
C GLN A 151 -4.43 -23.66 -31.74
N TYR A 152 -5.19 -24.65 -32.18
CA TYR A 152 -6.52 -24.99 -31.61
C TYR A 152 -7.59 -23.87 -31.67
N LYS A 153 -7.42 -22.83 -32.52
CA LYS A 153 -8.38 -21.72 -32.66
C LYS A 153 -9.84 -22.17 -32.83
N LYS A 154 -10.10 -23.17 -33.68
CA LYS A 154 -11.45 -23.71 -33.89
C LYS A 154 -12.06 -24.31 -32.63
N LEU A 155 -11.27 -25.08 -31.86
CA LEU A 155 -11.72 -25.71 -30.62
C LEU A 155 -11.97 -24.66 -29.53
N ILE A 156 -11.13 -23.61 -29.48
CA ILE A 156 -11.28 -22.52 -28.52
C ILE A 156 -12.48 -21.64 -28.89
N GLU A 157 -12.72 -21.35 -30.16
CA GLU A 157 -13.89 -20.57 -30.61
C GLU A 157 -15.21 -21.33 -30.44
N GLU A 158 -15.21 -22.66 -30.54
CA GLU A 158 -16.38 -23.51 -30.29
C GLU A 158 -16.76 -23.57 -28.80
N HIS A 159 -15.79 -23.43 -27.89
CA HIS A 159 -16.00 -23.62 -26.44
C HIS A 159 -15.72 -22.38 -25.58
N CYS A 160 -15.26 -21.27 -26.15
CA CYS A 160 -14.96 -20.02 -25.44
C CYS A 160 -15.44 -18.79 -26.23
N THR A 161 -16.04 -17.83 -25.53
CA THR A 161 -16.35 -16.52 -26.10
C THR A 161 -15.12 -15.62 -26.00
N VAL A 162 -14.43 -15.39 -27.12
CA VAL A 162 -13.28 -14.48 -27.17
C VAL A 162 -13.77 -13.06 -27.41
N THR A 163 -13.62 -12.19 -26.41
CA THR A 163 -13.89 -10.75 -26.53
C THR A 163 -12.58 -9.97 -26.59
N PHE A 164 -12.46 -9.09 -27.59
CA PHE A 164 -11.35 -8.16 -27.68
C PHE A 164 -11.79 -6.82 -27.08
N GLU A 165 -11.44 -6.59 -25.82
CA GLU A 165 -11.58 -5.26 -25.22
C GLU A 165 -10.39 -4.40 -25.65
N VAL A 166 -10.60 -3.56 -26.66
CA VAL A 166 -9.66 -2.49 -26.99
C VAL A 166 -9.79 -1.41 -25.92
N LYS A 167 -8.93 -1.47 -24.90
CA LYS A 167 -8.83 -0.42 -23.89
C LYS A 167 -8.00 0.73 -24.46
N GLU A 168 -8.67 1.78 -24.92
CA GLU A 168 -8.00 3.06 -25.20
C GLU A 168 -7.65 3.73 -23.87
N GLU A 169 -6.37 3.75 -23.53
CA GLU A 169 -5.91 4.50 -22.38
C GLU A 169 -5.92 6.01 -22.68
N PRO A 170 -6.41 6.85 -21.74
CA PRO A 170 -6.44 8.28 -21.94
C PRO A 170 -5.01 8.86 -21.98
N LYS A 171 -4.83 9.93 -22.76
CA LYS A 171 -3.56 10.66 -22.84
C LYS A 171 -3.15 11.16 -21.45
N ARG A 172 -1.88 10.97 -21.08
CA ARG A 172 -1.30 11.36 -19.79
C ARG A 172 -0.02 12.16 -19.97
N LEU A 173 0.23 13.08 -19.04
CA LEU A 173 1.49 13.81 -18.97
C LEU A 173 2.58 12.92 -18.39
N LYS A 174 3.78 12.96 -18.98
CA LYS A 174 4.99 12.34 -18.44
C LYS A 174 5.94 13.43 -17.95
N ILE A 175 6.24 13.44 -16.65
CA ILE A 175 7.19 14.39 -16.06
C ILE A 175 8.57 13.73 -16.01
N ASN A 176 9.52 14.25 -16.80
CA ASN A 176 10.90 13.76 -16.79
C ASN A 176 11.76 14.68 -15.90
N LYS A 177 12.21 14.17 -14.76
CA LYS A 177 13.17 14.90 -13.91
C LYS A 177 14.51 15.02 -14.65
N ARG A 178 15.15 16.19 -14.56
CA ARG A 178 16.55 16.33 -15.01
C ARG A 178 17.42 15.42 -14.13
N ARG A 179 18.43 14.76 -14.72
CA ARG A 179 19.39 13.99 -13.94
C ARG A 179 20.14 14.96 -13.03
N SER A 180 20.01 14.82 -11.72
CA SER A 180 20.88 15.50 -10.78
C SER A 180 22.30 14.99 -10.99
N SER A 181 23.25 15.88 -11.27
CA SER A 181 24.67 15.57 -11.12
C SER A 181 24.94 15.33 -9.63
N ASN A 182 25.13 14.07 -9.24
CA ASN A 182 25.64 13.71 -7.91
C ASN A 182 27.04 14.32 -7.73
N ASN A 183 27.14 15.57 -7.26
CA ASN A 183 28.32 16.06 -6.57
C ASN A 183 28.04 15.93 -5.07
N HIS A 184 28.46 14.80 -4.52
CA HIS A 184 28.54 14.57 -3.09
C HIS A 184 29.69 15.42 -2.53
N THR A 185 29.46 16.71 -2.33
CA THR A 185 30.35 17.54 -1.51
C THR A 185 29.80 17.52 -0.10
N SER A 186 30.40 16.69 0.73
CA SER A 186 30.21 16.66 2.17
C SER A 186 30.41 18.08 2.72
N ILE A 187 29.34 18.72 3.19
CA ILE A 187 29.42 19.94 3.99
C ILE A 187 30.03 19.52 5.34
N SER A 188 31.34 19.69 5.47
CA SER A 188 32.02 19.71 6.76
C SER A 188 31.59 20.97 7.50
N ILE A 189 30.93 20.77 8.64
CA ILE A 189 30.68 21.82 9.63
C ILE A 189 32.04 22.32 10.12
N GLN A 190 32.38 23.57 9.82
CA GLN A 190 33.40 24.30 10.56
C GLN A 190 32.67 25.22 11.54
N GLU A 191 32.76 24.89 12.82
CA GLU A 191 32.50 25.80 13.93
C GLU A 191 33.49 26.96 13.85
N GLU A 192 32.98 28.17 13.62
CA GLU A 192 33.73 29.40 13.85
C GLU A 192 33.36 29.91 15.25
N MET A 193 34.23 29.61 16.22
CA MET A 193 34.23 30.26 17.53
C MET A 193 34.71 31.70 17.34
N ALA A 194 33.79 32.66 17.42
CA ALA A 194 34.17 34.07 17.57
C ALA A 194 34.49 34.34 19.05
N SER A 195 35.77 34.63 19.30
CA SER A 195 36.26 35.38 20.46
C SER A 195 35.95 36.87 20.31
#